data_AF-A0A6N9L878-F1
#
_entry.id   AF-A0A6N9L878-F1
#
_cell.length_a   1.000
_cell.length_b   1.000
_cell.length_c   1.000
_cell.angle_alpha   90.00
_cell.angle_beta   90.00
_cell.angle_gamma   90.00
#
_symmetry.space_group_name_H-M   'P 1'
#
loop_
_entity.id
_entity.type
_entity.pdbx_description
1 polymer ?
#
loop_
_entity_poly.entity_id
_entity_poly.type
_entity_poly.pdbx_seq_one_letter_code
_entity_poly.pdbx_strand_id
1 'polypeptide(L)'
;MGRISTLFQTIKDLNKDRWVRKYNSHQRFYVDVDWYNTEENYLNALRDDWKSEADPFDECDYYVDVTKYDNFEDYEKAVNICLEHLEWIEEVSRYGDFDIDPQNYKNEDTYLDALTKKIKEKYDPENEFYCIDPLDYDSPDEYFYEISERIHWLELYDPNHQYPVDPSEFSDEEDYVEAVNEWKDYVASLDAELDEEVLKSDDMDDYRNKALKQMSRKRPNSVEYHLDNIVEVSQEGDVSEDDKKSWEDKHNFYNSFSSVDPTQYDRELDYLDDLRKQWKEYYDPSDMYDVDPKDYDNEEEYMEAIKQYIKSKYR
;
A
#
# COMPACT_ATOMS: atom_id res chain seq x y z
N MET A 1 -30.88 -36.13 -61.73
CA MET A 1 -30.82 -34.93 -60.87
C MET A 1 -30.78 -35.22 -59.35
N GLY A 2 -30.94 -36.47 -58.87
CA GLY A 2 -31.03 -36.74 -57.41
C GLY A 2 -29.74 -36.73 -56.59
N ARG A 3 -28.56 -36.99 -57.18
CA ARG A 3 -27.30 -37.17 -56.41
C ARG A 3 -26.62 -35.86 -55.98
N ILE A 4 -26.84 -34.78 -56.73
CA ILE A 4 -26.23 -33.48 -56.42
C ILE A 4 -26.94 -32.85 -55.21
N SER A 5 -28.27 -32.96 -55.13
CA SER A 5 -29.08 -32.47 -54.01
C SER A 5 -28.68 -33.08 -52.65
N THR A 6 -28.37 -34.38 -52.61
CA THR A 6 -27.99 -35.09 -51.38
C THR A 6 -26.58 -34.71 -50.89
N LEU A 7 -25.64 -34.48 -51.80
CA LEU A 7 -24.29 -34.02 -51.47
C LEU A 7 -24.27 -32.58 -50.95
N PHE A 8 -25.08 -31.69 -51.55
CA PHE A 8 -25.24 -30.33 -51.05
C PHE A 8 -25.86 -30.30 -49.65
N GLN A 9 -26.85 -31.15 -49.38
CA GLN A 9 -27.46 -31.24 -48.06
C GLN A 9 -26.48 -31.77 -47.01
N THR A 10 -25.76 -32.86 -47.31
CA THR A 10 -24.74 -33.40 -46.38
C THR A 10 -23.60 -32.43 -46.08
N ILE A 11 -23.16 -31.63 -47.06
CA ILE A 11 -22.17 -30.56 -46.83
C ILE A 11 -22.76 -29.44 -45.96
N LYS A 12 -24.03 -29.07 -46.17
CA LYS A 12 -24.73 -28.07 -45.34
C LYS A 12 -24.83 -28.54 -43.89
N ASP A 13 -25.21 -29.80 -43.68
CA ASP A 13 -25.36 -30.40 -42.35
C ASP A 13 -23.98 -30.51 -41.64
N LEU A 14 -22.92 -30.91 -42.36
CA LEU A 14 -21.55 -30.95 -41.82
C LEU A 14 -21.02 -29.57 -41.39
N ASN A 15 -21.36 -28.50 -42.13
CA ASN A 15 -20.96 -27.14 -41.76
C ASN A 15 -21.70 -26.65 -40.51
N LYS A 16 -22.99 -26.97 -40.38
CA LYS A 16 -23.79 -26.63 -39.19
C LYS A 16 -23.31 -27.36 -37.94
N ASP A 17 -23.01 -28.65 -38.04
CA ASP A 17 -22.41 -29.44 -36.95
C ASP A 17 -21.06 -28.86 -36.49
N ARG A 18 -20.32 -28.23 -37.40
CA ARG A 18 -19.06 -27.55 -37.09
C ARG A 18 -19.32 -26.26 -36.31
N TRP A 19 -20.31 -25.48 -36.70
CA TRP A 19 -20.69 -24.25 -35.99
C TRP A 19 -21.13 -24.54 -34.56
N VAL A 20 -22.03 -25.52 -34.37
CA VAL A 20 -22.48 -25.92 -33.02
C VAL A 20 -21.29 -26.33 -32.16
N ARG A 21 -20.38 -27.16 -32.69
CA ARG A 21 -19.18 -27.58 -31.96
C ARG A 21 -18.21 -26.43 -31.65
N LYS A 22 -18.17 -25.38 -32.48
CA LYS A 22 -17.27 -24.24 -32.28
C LYS A 22 -17.82 -23.25 -31.25
N TYR A 23 -19.09 -22.87 -31.38
CA TYR A 23 -19.66 -21.73 -30.66
C TYR A 23 -20.61 -22.13 -29.51
N ASN A 24 -21.16 -23.35 -29.55
CA ASN A 24 -22.15 -23.83 -28.57
C ASN A 24 -21.97 -25.34 -28.31
N SER A 25 -20.73 -25.76 -28.03
CA SER A 25 -20.36 -27.19 -27.92
C SER A 25 -21.14 -27.94 -26.83
N HIS A 26 -21.52 -27.22 -25.77
CA HIS A 26 -22.28 -27.75 -24.63
C HIS A 26 -23.80 -27.59 -24.81
N GLN A 27 -24.26 -27.00 -25.91
CA GLN A 27 -25.68 -26.70 -26.16
C GLN A 27 -26.32 -25.92 -24.99
N ARG A 28 -25.56 -24.98 -24.41
CA ARG A 28 -26.01 -24.12 -23.29
C ARG A 28 -27.12 -23.17 -23.76
N PHE A 29 -27.05 -22.73 -25.01
CA PHE A 29 -27.98 -21.79 -25.62
C PHE A 29 -28.93 -22.48 -26.59
N TYR A 30 -30.21 -22.10 -26.57
CA TYR A 30 -31.29 -22.75 -27.33
C TYR A 30 -31.45 -22.16 -28.74
N VAL A 31 -30.33 -21.89 -29.41
CA VAL A 31 -30.30 -21.37 -30.79
C VAL A 31 -30.27 -22.53 -31.78
N ASP A 32 -31.40 -22.72 -32.48
CA ASP A 32 -31.50 -23.74 -33.53
C ASP A 32 -30.64 -23.35 -34.75
N VAL A 33 -29.53 -24.07 -34.94
CA VAL A 33 -28.59 -23.86 -36.06
C VAL A 33 -29.28 -24.03 -37.42
N ASP A 34 -30.40 -24.75 -37.49
CA ASP A 34 -31.06 -25.01 -38.75
C ASP A 34 -31.74 -23.78 -39.36
N TRP A 35 -32.04 -22.78 -38.53
CA TRP A 35 -32.72 -21.55 -38.93
C TRP A 35 -31.78 -20.57 -39.63
N TYR A 36 -30.48 -20.82 -39.57
CA TYR A 36 -29.44 -19.94 -40.08
C TYR A 36 -28.76 -20.55 -41.32
N ASN A 37 -28.49 -19.69 -42.30
CA ASN A 37 -27.84 -20.08 -43.56
C ASN A 37 -26.35 -19.68 -43.61
N THR A 38 -25.89 -18.85 -42.68
CA THR A 38 -24.51 -18.37 -42.57
C THR A 38 -24.02 -18.54 -41.14
N GLU A 39 -22.71 -18.75 -40.98
CA GLU A 39 -22.04 -18.87 -39.69
C GLU A 39 -22.21 -17.61 -38.85
N GLU A 40 -22.09 -16.45 -39.49
CA GLU A 40 -22.24 -15.13 -38.88
C GLU A 40 -23.65 -14.92 -38.29
N ASN A 41 -24.71 -15.29 -39.01
CA ASN A 41 -26.07 -15.12 -38.49
C ASN A 41 -26.35 -16.05 -37.31
N TYR A 42 -25.80 -17.27 -37.35
CA TYR A 42 -25.88 -18.21 -36.23
C TYR A 42 -25.13 -17.68 -35.00
N LEU A 43 -23.90 -17.19 -35.20
CA LEU A 43 -23.09 -16.62 -34.13
C LEU A 43 -23.73 -15.36 -33.54
N ASN A 44 -24.29 -14.47 -34.36
CA ASN A 44 -24.98 -13.29 -33.85
C ASN A 44 -26.21 -13.65 -33.02
N ALA A 45 -27.00 -14.66 -33.42
CA ALA A 45 -28.09 -15.15 -32.60
C ALA A 45 -27.63 -15.77 -31.28
N LEU A 46 -26.48 -16.47 -31.27
CA LEU A 46 -25.86 -16.91 -30.02
C LEU A 46 -25.40 -15.73 -29.16
N ARG A 47 -24.83 -14.68 -29.74
CA ARG A 47 -24.39 -13.49 -29.01
C ARG A 47 -25.55 -12.74 -28.35
N ASP A 48 -26.73 -12.73 -28.96
CA ASP A 48 -27.95 -12.20 -28.34
C ASP A 48 -28.33 -13.00 -27.08
N ASP A 49 -28.27 -14.34 -27.15
CA ASP A 49 -28.47 -15.22 -25.99
C ASP A 49 -27.35 -15.04 -24.95
N TRP A 50 -26.09 -14.84 -25.37
CA TRP A 50 -24.95 -14.60 -24.48
C TRP A 50 -25.13 -13.32 -23.67
N LYS A 51 -25.54 -12.22 -24.33
CA LYS A 51 -25.87 -10.95 -23.67
C LYS A 51 -26.94 -11.14 -22.61
N SER A 52 -28.04 -11.80 -22.98
CA SER A 52 -29.16 -12.06 -22.07
C SER A 52 -28.77 -12.87 -20.82
N GLU A 53 -27.77 -13.74 -20.94
CA GLU A 53 -27.28 -14.60 -19.86
C GLU A 53 -26.25 -13.90 -18.96
N ALA A 54 -25.23 -13.26 -19.54
CA ALA A 54 -24.11 -12.69 -18.78
C ALA A 54 -24.31 -11.23 -18.37
N ASP A 55 -25.01 -10.43 -19.19
CA ASP A 55 -25.28 -9.01 -18.96
C ASP A 55 -26.76 -8.69 -19.18
N PRO A 56 -27.67 -9.21 -18.32
CA PRO A 56 -29.11 -9.09 -18.53
C PRO A 56 -29.64 -7.64 -18.43
N PHE A 57 -28.83 -6.70 -17.94
CA PHE A 57 -29.19 -5.30 -17.75
C PHE A 57 -28.45 -4.35 -18.70
N ASP A 58 -27.67 -4.89 -19.64
CA ASP A 58 -26.85 -4.13 -20.60
C ASP A 58 -25.90 -3.12 -19.90
N GLU A 59 -25.42 -3.43 -18.70
CA GLU A 59 -24.55 -2.55 -17.90
C GLU A 59 -23.15 -2.46 -18.49
N CYS A 60 -22.68 -3.54 -19.12
CA CYS A 60 -21.36 -3.66 -19.70
C CYS A 60 -21.31 -3.32 -21.20
N ASP A 61 -22.41 -2.88 -21.82
CA ASP A 61 -22.49 -2.62 -23.26
C ASP A 61 -21.49 -1.57 -23.78
N TYR A 62 -21.08 -0.63 -22.92
CA TYR A 62 -20.07 0.38 -23.24
C TYR A 62 -18.63 -0.11 -23.10
N TYR A 63 -18.43 -1.23 -22.38
CA TYR A 63 -17.11 -1.73 -21.99
C TYR A 63 -16.75 -3.04 -22.72
N VAL A 64 -17.73 -3.93 -22.91
CA VAL A 64 -17.54 -5.28 -23.44
C VAL A 64 -18.33 -5.44 -24.74
N ASP A 65 -17.61 -5.38 -25.86
CA ASP A 65 -18.20 -5.63 -27.18
C ASP A 65 -18.27 -7.15 -27.45
N VAL A 66 -19.48 -7.71 -27.35
CA VAL A 66 -19.76 -9.14 -27.59
C VAL A 66 -19.28 -9.62 -28.97
N THR A 67 -19.18 -8.73 -29.96
CA THR A 67 -18.76 -9.11 -31.33
C THR A 67 -17.29 -9.50 -31.43
N LYS A 68 -16.48 -9.18 -30.41
CA LYS A 68 -15.07 -9.55 -30.31
C LYS A 68 -14.84 -10.98 -29.82
N TYR A 69 -15.89 -11.68 -29.38
CA TYR A 69 -15.79 -13.00 -28.78
C TYR A 69 -16.33 -14.09 -29.69
N ASP A 70 -15.62 -15.23 -29.69
CA ASP A 70 -15.92 -16.43 -30.47
C ASP A 70 -16.47 -17.57 -29.59
N ASN A 71 -16.57 -17.39 -28.27
CA ASN A 71 -17.17 -18.34 -27.34
C ASN A 71 -17.76 -17.60 -26.15
N PHE A 72 -18.67 -18.27 -25.45
CA PHE A 72 -19.38 -17.69 -24.33
C PHE A 72 -18.49 -17.52 -23.10
N GLU A 73 -17.64 -18.50 -22.77
CA GLU A 73 -16.81 -18.46 -21.57
C GLU A 73 -15.87 -17.23 -21.52
N ASP A 74 -15.27 -16.86 -22.65
CA ASP A 74 -14.42 -15.67 -22.74
C ASP A 74 -15.24 -14.37 -22.62
N TYR A 75 -16.45 -14.35 -23.18
CA TYR A 75 -17.37 -13.21 -23.07
C TYR A 75 -17.89 -13.05 -21.63
N GLU A 76 -18.38 -14.13 -21.01
CA GLU A 76 -18.84 -14.18 -19.61
C GLU A 76 -17.73 -13.71 -18.68
N LYS A 77 -16.49 -14.14 -18.90
CA LYS A 77 -15.34 -13.67 -18.11
C LYS A 77 -15.12 -12.16 -18.26
N ALA A 78 -15.23 -11.62 -19.47
CA ALA A 78 -15.05 -10.18 -19.69
C ALA A 78 -16.18 -9.35 -19.07
N VAL A 79 -17.42 -9.85 -19.14
CA VAL A 79 -18.58 -9.22 -18.47
C VAL A 79 -18.41 -9.26 -16.95
N ASN A 80 -18.03 -10.39 -16.36
CA ASN A 80 -17.80 -10.49 -14.92
C ASN A 80 -16.76 -9.47 -14.43
N ILE A 81 -15.63 -9.33 -15.15
CA ILE A 81 -14.61 -8.31 -14.83
C ILE A 81 -15.19 -6.89 -14.91
N CYS A 82 -16.06 -6.63 -15.90
CA CYS A 82 -16.72 -5.34 -16.03
C CYS A 82 -17.72 -5.07 -14.90
N LEU A 83 -18.54 -6.05 -14.52
CA LEU A 83 -19.50 -5.93 -13.42
C LEU A 83 -18.79 -5.73 -12.07
N GLU A 84 -17.73 -6.51 -11.79
CA GLU A 84 -16.88 -6.31 -10.61
C GLU A 84 -16.31 -4.88 -10.57
N HIS A 85 -15.87 -4.36 -11.72
CA HIS A 85 -15.40 -2.98 -11.81
C HIS A 85 -16.50 -1.94 -11.57
N LEU A 86 -17.71 -2.14 -12.11
CA LEU A 86 -18.84 -1.22 -11.93
C LEU A 86 -19.36 -1.21 -10.49
N GLU A 87 -19.47 -2.38 -9.85
CA GLU A 87 -19.83 -2.51 -8.44
C GLU A 87 -18.83 -1.74 -7.56
N TRP A 88 -17.54 -1.88 -7.85
CA TRP A 88 -16.51 -1.12 -7.17
C TRP A 88 -16.64 0.41 -7.40
N ILE A 89 -16.93 0.87 -8.62
CA ILE A 89 -17.19 2.29 -8.90
C ILE A 89 -18.34 2.81 -8.05
N GLU A 90 -19.42 2.05 -7.90
CA GLU A 90 -20.56 2.42 -7.07
C GLU A 90 -20.15 2.56 -5.59
N GLU A 91 -19.42 1.57 -5.05
CA GLU A 91 -18.95 1.60 -3.65
C GLU A 91 -18.07 2.83 -3.38
N VAL A 92 -17.10 3.11 -4.26
CA VAL A 92 -16.19 4.23 -4.07
C VAL A 92 -16.81 5.59 -4.39
N SER A 93 -17.91 5.63 -5.17
CA SER A 93 -18.67 6.86 -5.42
C SER A 93 -19.30 7.45 -4.14
N ARG A 94 -19.40 6.65 -3.06
CA ARG A 94 -19.73 7.13 -1.70
C ARG A 94 -18.78 8.25 -1.24
N TYR A 95 -17.54 8.25 -1.73
CA TYR A 95 -16.53 9.28 -1.46
C TYR A 95 -16.55 10.42 -2.51
N GLY A 96 -17.68 10.63 -3.20
CA GLY A 96 -17.84 11.53 -4.36
C GLY A 96 -17.56 13.03 -4.16
N ASP A 97 -17.09 13.44 -2.98
CA ASP A 97 -16.72 14.82 -2.64
C ASP A 97 -15.26 15.17 -2.95
N PHE A 98 -14.45 14.23 -3.49
CA PHE A 98 -13.00 14.42 -3.67
C PHE A 98 -12.53 14.67 -5.11
N ASP A 99 -13.44 14.93 -6.07
CA ASP A 99 -13.13 15.16 -7.50
C ASP A 99 -12.25 14.05 -8.11
N ILE A 100 -12.39 12.81 -7.64
CA ILE A 100 -11.69 11.65 -8.17
C ILE A 100 -12.66 10.82 -8.99
N ASP A 101 -12.40 10.72 -10.29
CA ASP A 101 -13.16 9.83 -11.17
C ASP A 101 -12.48 8.45 -11.21
N PRO A 102 -13.15 7.38 -10.72
CA PRO A 102 -12.65 6.01 -10.78
C PRO A 102 -12.21 5.57 -12.19
N GLN A 103 -12.82 6.11 -13.25
CA GLN A 103 -12.52 5.76 -14.64
C GLN A 103 -11.13 6.23 -15.09
N ASN A 104 -10.48 7.14 -14.35
CA ASN A 104 -9.13 7.60 -14.67
C ASN A 104 -8.02 6.62 -14.23
N TYR A 105 -8.38 5.55 -13.53
CA TYR A 105 -7.43 4.60 -12.93
C TYR A 105 -7.51 3.23 -13.62
N LYS A 106 -6.37 2.54 -13.68
CA LYS A 106 -6.26 1.26 -14.39
C LYS A 106 -6.74 0.08 -13.57
N ASN A 107 -6.66 0.19 -12.26
CA ASN A 107 -7.05 -0.82 -11.29
C ASN A 107 -7.45 -0.15 -9.98
N GLU A 108 -8.08 -0.93 -9.13
CA GLU A 108 -8.60 -0.54 -7.82
C GLU A 108 -7.51 0.05 -6.91
N ASP A 109 -6.39 -0.64 -6.74
CA ASP A 109 -5.29 -0.20 -5.86
C ASP A 109 -4.84 1.24 -6.16
N THR A 110 -4.63 1.56 -7.44
CA THR A 110 -4.17 2.90 -7.83
C THR A 110 -5.19 4.00 -7.59
N TYR A 111 -6.49 3.66 -7.61
CA TYR A 111 -7.54 4.60 -7.25
C TYR A 111 -7.62 4.76 -5.73
N LEU A 112 -7.57 3.67 -4.98
CA LEU A 112 -7.64 3.71 -3.52
C LEU A 112 -6.47 4.51 -2.95
N ASP A 113 -5.25 4.32 -3.46
CA ASP A 113 -4.09 5.16 -3.11
C ASP A 113 -4.35 6.65 -3.37
N ALA A 114 -4.93 6.98 -4.52
CA ALA A 114 -5.24 8.35 -4.88
C ALA A 114 -6.35 8.96 -4.01
N LEU A 115 -7.35 8.14 -3.65
CA LEU A 115 -8.45 8.51 -2.76
C LEU A 115 -7.94 8.74 -1.34
N THR A 116 -7.22 7.79 -0.77
CA THR A 116 -6.58 7.90 0.55
C THR A 116 -5.72 9.15 0.62
N LYS A 117 -4.89 9.39 -0.40
CA LYS A 117 -4.07 10.60 -0.48
C LYS A 117 -4.91 11.88 -0.48
N LYS A 118 -5.99 11.93 -1.26
CA LYS A 118 -6.88 13.10 -1.34
C LYS A 118 -7.66 13.35 -0.05
N ILE A 119 -8.08 12.30 0.64
CA ILE A 119 -8.75 12.41 1.94
C ILE A 119 -7.76 12.94 2.99
N LYS A 120 -6.55 12.38 3.04
CA LYS A 120 -5.47 12.88 3.93
C LYS A 120 -5.10 14.33 3.62
N GLU A 121 -4.89 14.70 2.36
CA GLU A 121 -4.62 16.09 1.96
C GLU A 121 -5.68 17.10 2.47
N LYS A 122 -6.94 16.67 2.66
CA LYS A 122 -8.03 17.53 3.13
C LYS A 122 -8.11 17.64 4.65
N TYR A 123 -7.89 16.54 5.37
CA TYR A 123 -8.18 16.46 6.82
C TYR A 123 -6.93 16.26 7.70
N ASP A 124 -5.87 15.66 7.17
CA ASP A 124 -4.56 15.47 7.82
C ASP A 124 -3.43 15.88 6.84
N PRO A 125 -3.30 17.18 6.52
CA PRO A 125 -2.40 17.65 5.47
C PRO A 125 -0.92 17.47 5.81
N GLU A 126 -0.57 17.45 7.09
CA GLU A 126 0.79 17.21 7.57
C GLU A 126 1.08 15.69 7.74
N ASN A 127 0.06 14.84 7.53
CA ASN A 127 0.12 13.39 7.68
C ASN A 127 0.71 12.99 9.05
N GLU A 128 0.25 13.68 10.10
CA GLU A 128 0.70 13.48 11.48
C GLU A 128 0.15 12.19 12.08
N PHE A 129 -1.02 11.71 11.61
CA PHE A 129 -1.71 10.54 12.15
C PHE A 129 -1.60 9.33 11.22
N TYR A 130 -0.37 8.86 11.01
CA TYR A 130 -0.06 7.79 10.05
C TYR A 130 -0.76 6.46 10.34
N CYS A 131 -1.08 6.15 11.60
CA CYS A 131 -1.78 4.91 11.99
C CYS A 131 -3.27 4.89 11.62
N ILE A 132 -3.85 6.03 11.23
CA ILE A 132 -5.29 6.13 10.92
C ILE A 132 -5.45 6.08 9.40
N ASP A 133 -6.02 4.99 8.89
CA ASP A 133 -6.37 4.85 7.48
C ASP A 133 -7.75 5.46 7.21
N PRO A 134 -7.89 6.44 6.30
CA PRO A 134 -9.18 6.94 5.85
C PRO A 134 -10.16 5.86 5.35
N LEU A 135 -9.64 4.75 4.81
CA LEU A 135 -10.45 3.66 4.25
C LEU A 135 -11.01 2.71 5.31
N ASP A 136 -10.57 2.81 6.58
CA ASP A 136 -11.16 2.06 7.69
C ASP A 136 -12.55 2.59 8.11
N TYR A 137 -12.95 3.75 7.58
CA TYR A 137 -14.18 4.45 7.94
C TYR A 137 -15.24 4.41 6.84
N ASP A 138 -16.50 4.36 7.25
CA ASP A 138 -17.65 4.30 6.35
C ASP A 138 -17.90 5.61 5.59
N SER A 139 -17.26 6.71 5.99
CA SER A 139 -17.33 7.96 5.27
C SER A 139 -16.16 8.88 5.56
N PRO A 140 -15.87 9.83 4.65
CA PRO A 140 -14.91 10.91 4.92
C PRO A 140 -15.22 11.73 6.18
N ASP A 141 -16.49 11.84 6.55
CA ASP A 141 -16.93 12.62 7.72
C ASP A 141 -16.60 11.90 9.03
N GLU A 142 -16.67 10.57 9.06
CA GLU A 142 -16.25 9.76 10.21
C GLU A 142 -14.73 9.81 10.40
N TYR A 143 -13.97 9.67 9.31
CA TYR A 143 -12.52 9.88 9.35
C TYR A 143 -12.17 11.29 9.84
N PHE A 144 -12.86 12.33 9.35
CA PHE A 144 -12.65 13.70 9.82
C PHE A 144 -12.93 13.86 11.32
N TYR A 145 -13.96 13.19 11.85
CA TYR A 145 -14.26 13.20 13.29
C TYR A 145 -13.09 12.59 14.08
N GLU A 146 -12.57 11.44 13.65
CA GLU A 146 -11.44 10.79 14.31
C GLU A 146 -10.20 11.68 14.35
N ILE A 147 -9.81 12.23 13.19
CA ILE A 147 -8.65 13.13 13.10
C ILE A 147 -8.85 14.37 13.98
N SER A 148 -10.05 14.95 13.96
CA SER A 148 -10.36 16.11 14.81
C SER A 148 -10.27 15.79 16.31
N GLU A 149 -10.63 14.58 16.71
CA GLU A 149 -10.51 14.11 18.09
C GLU A 149 -9.03 13.97 18.51
N ARG A 150 -8.18 13.41 17.63
CA ARG A 150 -6.73 13.29 17.91
C ARG A 150 -6.03 14.64 18.00
N ILE A 151 -6.38 15.57 17.11
CA ILE A 151 -5.93 16.96 17.21
C ILE A 151 -6.39 17.59 18.53
N HIS A 152 -7.64 17.36 18.94
CA HIS A 152 -8.14 17.88 20.21
C HIS A 152 -7.36 17.35 21.41
N TRP A 153 -6.99 16.07 21.41
CA TRP A 153 -6.17 15.47 22.46
C TRP A 153 -4.77 16.09 22.51
N LEU A 154 -4.11 16.31 21.36
CA LEU A 154 -2.84 17.04 21.29
C LEU A 154 -2.96 18.44 21.89
N GLU A 155 -3.93 19.22 21.43
CA GLU A 155 -4.13 20.59 21.89
C GLU A 155 -4.41 20.67 23.40
N LEU A 156 -5.12 19.70 23.97
CA LEU A 156 -5.51 19.72 25.39
C LEU A 156 -4.39 19.25 26.32
N TYR A 157 -3.65 18.21 25.93
CA TYR A 157 -2.70 17.53 26.82
C TYR A 157 -1.23 17.79 26.49
N ASP A 158 -0.90 18.10 25.24
CA ASP A 158 0.44 18.47 24.80
C ASP A 158 0.44 19.57 23.72
N PRO A 159 -0.03 20.79 24.05
CA PRO A 159 -0.19 21.88 23.08
C PRO A 159 1.13 22.36 22.45
N ASN A 160 2.27 21.96 23.02
CA ASN A 160 3.59 22.35 22.55
C ASN A 160 4.33 21.18 21.86
N HIS A 161 3.67 20.03 21.65
CA HIS A 161 4.26 18.82 21.06
C HIS A 161 5.59 18.45 21.74
N GLN A 162 5.61 18.54 23.08
CA GLN A 162 6.81 18.36 23.87
C GLN A 162 7.13 16.90 24.14
N TYR A 163 6.09 16.06 24.17
CA TYR A 163 6.17 14.65 24.44
C TYR A 163 5.97 13.92 23.14
N PRO A 164 6.76 12.88 22.91
CA PRO A 164 6.72 12.24 21.63
C PRO A 164 5.46 11.37 21.45
N VAL A 165 4.50 11.35 22.38
CA VAL A 165 3.31 10.48 22.31
C VAL A 165 2.40 10.86 21.14
N ASP A 166 2.30 10.00 20.13
CA ASP A 166 1.34 10.16 19.04
C ASP A 166 -0.05 9.71 19.50
N PRO A 167 -1.08 10.59 19.50
CA PRO A 167 -2.42 10.20 19.84
C PRO A 167 -2.93 9.06 18.98
N SER A 168 -2.53 8.94 17.71
CA SER A 168 -3.01 7.93 16.76
C SER A 168 -2.79 6.49 17.22
N GLU A 169 -1.85 6.26 18.14
CA GLU A 169 -1.54 4.93 18.70
C GLU A 169 -2.58 4.43 19.70
N PHE A 170 -3.49 5.30 20.17
CA PHE A 170 -4.43 4.99 21.25
C PHE A 170 -5.84 4.81 20.72
N SER A 171 -6.68 3.98 21.36
CA SER A 171 -8.09 3.87 20.99
C SER A 171 -8.99 4.89 21.69
N ASP A 172 -8.54 5.42 22.82
CA ASP A 172 -9.31 6.31 23.68
C ASP A 172 -8.42 7.33 24.39
N GLU A 173 -9.07 8.40 24.85
CA GLU A 173 -8.42 9.56 25.47
C GLU A 173 -7.72 9.18 26.77
N GLU A 174 -8.27 8.23 27.54
CA GLU A 174 -7.75 7.89 28.87
C GLU A 174 -6.35 7.27 28.75
N ASP A 175 -6.16 6.33 27.83
CA ASP A 175 -4.87 5.69 27.58
C ASP A 175 -3.82 6.67 27.04
N TYR A 176 -4.21 7.58 26.12
CA TYR A 176 -3.32 8.64 25.62
C TYR A 176 -2.89 9.59 26.74
N VAL A 177 -3.83 10.02 27.58
CA VAL A 177 -3.56 10.92 28.71
C VAL A 177 -2.66 10.27 29.74
N GLU A 178 -2.86 8.98 30.03
CA GLU A 178 -1.94 8.22 30.88
C GLU A 178 -0.53 8.22 30.30
N ALA A 179 -0.38 7.93 29.01
CA ALA A 179 0.91 7.96 28.32
C ALA A 179 1.62 9.33 28.42
N VAL A 180 0.90 10.41 28.14
CA VAL A 180 1.44 11.78 28.25
C VAL A 180 1.83 12.13 29.68
N ASN A 181 1.03 11.72 30.67
CA ASN A 181 1.33 11.97 32.09
C ASN A 181 2.55 11.18 32.58
N GLU A 182 2.75 9.95 32.12
CA GLU A 182 3.98 9.19 32.41
C GLU A 182 5.23 9.92 31.89
N TRP A 183 5.15 10.51 30.70
CA TRP A 183 6.23 11.35 30.16
C TRP A 183 6.45 12.62 30.98
N LYS A 184 5.39 13.32 31.38
CA LYS A 184 5.45 14.50 32.25
C LYS A 184 6.16 14.18 33.57
N ASP A 185 5.74 13.11 34.23
CA ASP A 185 6.30 12.68 35.51
C ASP A 185 7.78 12.28 35.35
N TYR A 186 8.12 11.61 34.26
CA TYR A 186 9.50 11.22 34.00
C TYR A 186 10.41 12.43 33.73
N VAL A 187 10.00 13.36 32.88
CA VAL A 187 10.75 14.60 32.62
C VAL A 187 10.90 15.43 33.90
N ALA A 188 9.84 15.54 34.71
CA ALA A 188 9.92 16.24 36.00
C ALA A 188 10.87 15.56 36.99
N SER A 189 10.92 14.21 37.01
CA SER A 189 11.87 13.47 37.85
C SER A 189 13.32 13.71 37.44
N LEU A 190 13.55 13.81 36.14
CA LEU A 190 14.83 14.15 35.55
C LEU A 190 15.22 15.57 35.96
N ASP A 191 14.38 16.57 35.70
CA ASP A 191 14.68 17.97 36.04
C ASP A 191 14.99 18.17 37.53
N ALA A 192 14.41 17.36 38.41
CA ALA A 192 14.71 17.36 39.84
C ALA A 192 16.08 16.74 40.19
N GLU A 193 16.64 15.87 39.35
CA GLU A 193 17.98 15.28 39.51
C GLU A 193 19.10 16.19 38.96
N LEU A 194 18.77 17.20 38.16
CA LEU A 194 19.73 18.14 37.57
C LEU A 194 20.09 19.25 38.58
N ASP A 195 21.27 19.16 39.22
CA ASP A 195 21.82 20.22 40.07
C ASP A 195 22.02 21.54 39.26
N GLU A 196 21.63 22.69 39.82
CA GLU A 196 21.60 24.03 39.17
C GLU A 196 22.94 24.52 38.55
N GLU A 197 24.07 23.81 38.70
CA GLU A 197 25.39 24.27 38.25
C GLU A 197 25.78 23.89 36.81
N VAL A 198 24.97 23.13 36.06
CA VAL A 198 25.33 22.66 34.71
C VAL A 198 24.27 23.06 33.69
N LEU A 199 24.24 24.34 33.28
CA LEU A 199 23.40 24.77 32.17
C LEU A 199 24.15 25.70 31.21
N LYS A 200 24.67 25.10 30.12
CA LYS A 200 24.78 25.77 28.82
C LYS A 200 23.71 25.16 27.90
N SER A 201 23.14 25.98 27.02
CA SER A 201 22.01 25.65 26.15
C SER A 201 22.16 24.36 25.35
N ASP A 202 23.39 23.96 25.05
CA ASP A 202 23.68 22.82 24.17
C ASP A 202 23.52 21.47 24.89
N ASP A 203 23.43 21.46 26.22
CA ASP A 203 23.28 20.24 27.03
C ASP A 203 21.81 19.78 27.17
N MET A 204 20.82 20.64 26.85
CA MET A 204 19.39 20.33 27.05
C MET A 204 18.83 19.36 26.01
N ASP A 205 19.33 19.40 24.77
CA ASP A 205 18.91 18.47 23.72
C ASP A 205 19.52 17.08 23.95
N ASP A 206 20.79 17.00 24.37
CA ASP A 206 21.43 15.74 24.78
C ASP A 206 20.71 15.12 25.99
N TYR A 207 20.26 15.98 26.91
CA TYR A 207 19.45 15.57 28.05
C TYR A 207 18.08 15.01 27.66
N ARG A 208 17.34 15.69 26.77
CA ARG A 208 16.07 15.20 26.22
C ARG A 208 16.26 13.88 25.48
N ASN A 209 17.30 13.76 24.66
CA ASN A 209 17.62 12.52 23.94
C ASN A 209 17.95 11.36 24.88
N LYS A 210 18.62 11.64 26.00
CA LYS A 210 18.87 10.66 27.05
C LYS A 210 17.58 10.24 27.76
N ALA A 211 16.67 11.19 28.00
CA ALA A 211 15.34 10.92 28.55
C ALA A 211 14.53 10.00 27.63
N LEU A 212 14.52 10.31 26.32
CA LEU A 212 13.87 9.53 25.28
C LEU A 212 14.35 8.07 25.30
N LYS A 213 15.68 7.86 25.22
CA LYS A 213 16.29 6.52 25.24
C LYS A 213 15.98 5.71 26.50
N GLN A 214 15.76 6.36 27.65
CA GLN A 214 15.43 5.67 28.88
C GLN A 214 13.95 5.30 28.99
N MET A 215 13.04 6.14 28.47
CA MET A 215 11.61 5.86 28.45
C MET A 215 11.24 4.80 27.42
N SER A 216 11.84 4.83 26.22
CA SER A 216 11.65 3.76 25.21
C SER A 216 12.09 2.38 25.73
N ARG A 217 13.00 2.32 26.71
CA ARG A 217 13.37 1.07 27.39
C ARG A 217 12.36 0.62 28.47
N LYS A 218 11.56 1.55 29.02
CA LYS A 218 10.56 1.28 30.07
C LYS A 218 9.19 0.91 29.48
N ARG A 219 8.79 1.54 28.37
CA ARG A 219 7.62 1.16 27.57
C ARG A 219 8.11 0.59 26.23
N PRO A 220 8.23 -0.75 26.08
CA PRO A 220 8.59 -1.37 24.81
C PRO A 220 7.50 -1.29 23.72
N ASN A 221 6.34 -0.69 24.03
CA ASN A 221 5.12 -0.76 23.20
C ASN A 221 4.63 0.59 22.65
N SER A 222 5.38 1.70 22.77
CA SER A 222 5.15 2.87 21.92
C SER A 222 6.26 2.91 20.88
N VAL A 223 5.90 3.16 19.64
CA VAL A 223 6.75 3.03 18.45
C VAL A 223 8.04 3.84 18.60
N GLU A 224 9.10 3.33 17.99
CA GLU A 224 10.39 4.00 17.85
C GLU A 224 10.16 5.34 17.11
N TYR A 225 10.23 6.46 17.82
CA TYR A 225 10.07 7.78 17.23
C TYR A 225 11.01 7.96 16.04
N HIS A 226 10.43 8.00 14.84
CA HIS A 226 11.12 8.48 13.65
C HIS A 226 11.47 9.95 13.87
N LEU A 227 12.76 10.18 14.17
CA LEU A 227 13.41 11.46 14.44
C LEU A 227 13.51 12.38 13.21
N ASP A 228 12.66 12.20 12.20
CA ASP A 228 12.81 12.87 10.90
C ASP A 228 12.28 14.32 10.88
N ASN A 229 11.57 14.78 11.93
CA ASN A 229 10.95 16.11 11.98
C ASN A 229 11.55 17.10 12.99
N ILE A 230 12.69 16.80 13.62
CA ILE A 230 13.51 17.88 14.18
C ILE A 230 14.24 18.54 13.01
N VAL A 231 13.66 19.61 12.48
CA VAL A 231 14.37 20.57 11.64
C VAL A 231 15.47 21.20 12.50
N GLU A 232 16.63 20.55 12.55
CA GLU A 232 17.89 21.25 12.81
C GLU A 232 18.06 22.25 11.68
N VAL A 233 17.74 23.51 11.96
CA VAL A 233 18.36 24.63 11.25
C VAL A 233 19.83 24.67 11.69
N SER A 234 20.62 23.75 11.13
CA SER A 234 22.07 23.74 11.24
C SER A 234 22.63 23.97 9.83
N GLN A 235 23.35 25.08 9.75
CA GLN A 235 23.89 25.73 8.57
C GLN A 235 24.58 24.79 7.57
N GLU A 236 24.16 24.96 6.32
CA GLU A 236 24.88 24.71 5.06
C GLU A 236 26.42 24.64 5.23
N GLY A 237 26.97 23.42 5.19
CA GLY A 237 28.40 23.16 5.15
C GLY A 237 28.64 21.82 4.44
N ASP A 238 29.32 21.87 3.29
CA ASP A 238 29.72 20.68 2.51
C ASP A 238 30.47 19.66 3.38
N VAL A 239 29.97 18.41 3.42
CA VAL A 239 30.63 17.27 4.07
C VAL A 239 31.90 16.92 3.31
N SER A 240 33.04 16.79 4.00
CA SER A 240 34.33 16.54 3.36
C SER A 240 34.42 15.11 2.80
N GLU A 241 35.18 14.89 1.72
CA GLU A 241 35.34 13.53 1.13
C GLU A 241 35.95 12.52 2.12
N ASP A 242 36.73 12.97 3.11
CA ASP A 242 37.27 12.12 4.17
C ASP A 242 36.18 11.61 5.12
N ASP A 243 35.14 12.41 5.37
CA ASP A 243 33.98 12.01 6.19
C ASP A 243 33.09 11.00 5.43
N LYS A 244 32.91 11.21 4.13
CA LYS A 244 32.15 10.27 3.27
C LYS A 244 32.82 8.89 3.19
N LYS A 245 34.14 8.85 3.23
CA LYS A 245 34.88 7.58 3.30
C LYS A 245 34.70 6.86 4.64
N SER A 246 34.52 7.60 5.73
CA SER A 246 34.19 7.02 7.03
C SER A 246 32.82 6.32 7.03
N TRP A 247 31.89 6.70 6.14
CA TRP A 247 30.59 6.02 6.01
C TRP A 247 30.73 4.61 5.43
N GLU A 248 31.64 4.41 4.48
CA GLU A 248 31.96 3.09 3.92
C GLU A 248 32.49 2.16 5.02
N ASP A 249 33.47 2.63 5.78
CA ASP A 249 34.08 1.86 6.88
C ASP A 249 33.09 1.53 8.00
N LYS A 250 32.12 2.43 8.26
CA LYS A 250 31.14 2.28 9.35
C LYS A 250 29.98 1.35 8.99
N HIS A 251 29.40 1.51 7.79
CA HIS A 251 28.17 0.83 7.42
C HIS A 251 28.40 -0.38 6.50
N ASN A 252 29.43 -0.33 5.66
CA ASN A 252 29.77 -1.33 4.66
C ASN A 252 31.17 -1.90 4.92
N PHE A 253 31.47 -2.23 6.19
CA PHE A 253 32.80 -2.66 6.66
C PHE A 253 33.43 -3.80 5.83
N TYR A 254 32.62 -4.73 5.32
CA TYR A 254 33.09 -5.85 4.49
C TYR A 254 33.29 -5.49 3.00
N ASN A 255 32.89 -4.27 2.62
CA ASN A 255 32.80 -3.79 1.24
C ASN A 255 32.02 -4.73 0.30
N SER A 256 31.04 -5.44 0.85
CA SER A 256 30.19 -6.39 0.12
C SER A 256 29.33 -5.67 -0.92
N PHE A 257 29.01 -4.40 -0.67
CA PHE A 257 28.10 -3.57 -1.48
C PHE A 257 28.81 -2.35 -2.09
N SER A 258 30.04 -2.54 -2.59
CA SER A 258 30.86 -1.49 -3.27
C SER A 258 30.17 -0.74 -4.43
N SER A 259 28.99 -1.19 -4.87
CA SER A 259 28.15 -0.51 -5.85
C SER A 259 27.43 0.73 -5.30
N VAL A 260 27.28 0.85 -3.97
CA VAL A 260 26.73 2.05 -3.32
C VAL A 260 27.91 2.93 -2.92
N ASP A 261 28.18 3.96 -3.71
CA ASP A 261 29.32 4.87 -3.51
C ASP A 261 28.92 6.04 -2.60
N PRO A 262 29.48 6.15 -1.38
CA PRO A 262 29.13 7.19 -0.42
C PRO A 262 29.42 8.61 -0.93
N THR A 263 30.31 8.79 -1.91
CA THR A 263 30.61 10.11 -2.49
C THR A 263 29.43 10.70 -3.25
N GLN A 264 28.48 9.87 -3.69
CA GLN A 264 27.29 10.27 -4.43
C GLN A 264 26.17 10.84 -3.55
N TYR A 265 26.35 10.80 -2.23
CA TYR A 265 25.33 11.21 -1.27
C TYR A 265 25.80 12.44 -0.48
N ASP A 266 24.88 13.38 -0.26
CA ASP A 266 25.16 14.58 0.53
C ASP A 266 24.99 14.33 2.03
N ARG A 267 24.23 13.28 2.39
CA ARG A 267 23.96 12.87 3.78
C ARG A 267 24.26 11.38 3.98
N GLU A 268 24.75 11.04 5.17
CA GLU A 268 25.07 9.65 5.58
C GLU A 268 23.83 8.76 5.59
N LEU A 269 22.68 9.33 5.96
CA LEU A 269 21.39 8.62 6.00
C LEU A 269 20.94 8.17 4.61
N ASP A 270 21.06 9.04 3.60
CA ASP A 270 20.67 8.71 2.23
C ASP A 270 21.53 7.56 1.67
N TYR A 271 22.82 7.55 2.01
CA TYR A 271 23.74 6.46 1.69
C TYR A 271 23.35 5.16 2.41
N LEU A 272 23.03 5.24 3.70
CA LEU A 272 22.65 4.09 4.51
C LEU A 272 21.33 3.45 4.06
N ASP A 273 20.35 4.25 3.65
CA ASP A 273 19.05 3.75 3.18
C ASP A 273 19.18 2.94 1.90
N ASP A 274 20.01 3.38 0.94
CA ASP A 274 20.29 2.60 -0.26
C ASP A 274 21.10 1.34 0.05
N LEU A 275 22.00 1.39 1.04
CA LEU A 275 22.73 0.22 1.53
C LEU A 275 21.80 -0.82 2.18
N ARG A 276 20.81 -0.38 2.94
CA ARG A 276 19.79 -1.24 3.58
C ARG A 276 18.90 -1.95 2.56
N LYS A 277 18.56 -1.29 1.44
CA LYS A 277 17.88 -1.95 0.31
C LYS A 277 18.72 -3.10 -0.25
N GLN A 278 20.03 -2.87 -0.43
CA GLN A 278 20.96 -3.90 -0.88
C GLN A 278 21.08 -5.07 0.11
N TRP A 279 21.08 -4.79 1.42
CA TRP A 279 21.07 -5.84 2.44
C TRP A 279 19.81 -6.71 2.36
N LYS A 280 18.63 -6.10 2.28
CA LYS A 280 17.35 -6.82 2.14
C LYS A 280 17.37 -7.72 0.90
N GLU A 281 17.75 -7.17 -0.25
CA GLU A 281 17.82 -7.92 -1.50
C GLU A 281 18.80 -9.10 -1.45
N TYR A 282 19.93 -8.96 -0.73
CA TYR A 282 20.96 -9.99 -0.70
C TYR A 282 20.70 -11.08 0.34
N TYR A 283 20.28 -10.72 1.55
CA TYR A 283 20.10 -11.68 2.66
C TYR A 283 18.67 -12.18 2.82
N ASP A 284 17.68 -11.43 2.34
CA ASP A 284 16.26 -11.78 2.43
C ASP A 284 15.47 -11.48 1.13
N PRO A 285 15.90 -12.01 -0.03
CA PRO A 285 15.27 -11.73 -1.33
C PRO A 285 13.82 -12.20 -1.45
N SER A 286 13.37 -13.09 -0.55
CA SER A 286 12.02 -13.65 -0.54
C SER A 286 11.17 -13.12 0.62
N ASP A 287 11.66 -12.12 1.36
CA ASP A 287 10.98 -11.55 2.53
C ASP A 287 10.52 -12.62 3.54
N MET A 288 11.40 -13.60 3.77
CA MET A 288 11.13 -14.78 4.58
C MET A 288 11.47 -14.55 6.05
N TYR A 289 12.31 -13.56 6.35
CA TYR A 289 12.77 -13.27 7.70
C TYR A 289 12.11 -11.98 8.19
N ASP A 290 11.44 -12.07 9.34
CA ASP A 290 10.85 -10.94 10.04
C ASP A 290 11.96 -10.16 10.77
N VAL A 291 12.88 -9.60 9.99
CA VAL A 291 14.08 -8.86 10.39
C VAL A 291 14.21 -7.69 9.43
N ASP A 292 13.97 -6.46 9.92
CA ASP A 292 14.04 -5.24 9.11
C ASP A 292 15.50 -4.73 9.04
N PRO A 293 16.09 -4.54 7.85
CA PRO A 293 17.42 -3.94 7.71
C PRO A 293 17.52 -2.52 8.30
N LYS A 294 16.41 -1.81 8.51
CA LYS A 294 16.38 -0.47 9.13
C LYS A 294 16.80 -0.48 10.61
N ASP A 295 16.65 -1.60 11.30
CA ASP A 295 17.01 -1.76 12.71
C ASP A 295 18.52 -1.85 12.95
N TYR A 296 19.32 -1.88 11.88
CA TYR A 296 20.74 -2.13 11.94
C TYR A 296 21.52 -1.01 11.28
N ASP A 297 22.62 -0.64 11.94
CA ASP A 297 23.52 0.40 11.46
C ASP A 297 24.63 -0.19 10.57
N ASN A 298 24.80 -1.50 10.49
CA ASN A 298 25.80 -2.12 9.63
C ASN A 298 25.39 -3.52 9.18
N GLU A 299 26.04 -3.99 8.10
CA GLU A 299 25.79 -5.29 7.47
C GLU A 299 25.96 -6.46 8.45
N GLU A 300 26.91 -6.35 9.40
CA GLU A 300 27.22 -7.41 10.36
C GLU A 300 26.04 -7.68 11.28
N GLU A 301 25.49 -6.61 11.87
CA GLU A 301 24.38 -6.71 12.82
C GLU A 301 23.12 -7.26 12.15
N TYR A 302 22.82 -6.82 10.93
CA TYR A 302 21.69 -7.35 10.15
C TYR A 302 21.88 -8.85 9.83
N MET A 303 23.08 -9.24 9.41
CA MET A 303 23.40 -10.65 9.18
C MET A 303 23.29 -11.51 10.45
N GLU A 304 23.72 -10.99 11.60
CA GLU A 304 23.61 -11.69 12.88
C GLU A 304 22.15 -11.86 13.30
N ALA A 305 21.33 -10.83 13.11
CA ALA A 305 19.90 -10.88 13.41
C ALA A 305 19.17 -11.95 12.59
N ILE A 306 19.43 -12.05 11.29
CA ILE A 306 18.88 -13.13 10.45
C ILE A 306 19.32 -14.50 10.96
N LYS A 307 20.60 -14.67 11.33
CA LYS A 307 21.11 -15.93 11.90
C LYS A 307 20.42 -16.26 13.24
N GLN A 308 20.15 -15.27 14.08
CA GLN A 308 19.44 -15.47 15.34
C GLN A 308 17.98 -15.84 15.10
N TYR A 309 17.30 -15.19 14.16
CA TYR A 309 15.93 -15.51 13.76
C TYR A 309 15.80 -16.94 13.25
N ILE A 310 16.69 -17.38 12.36
CA ILE A 310 16.72 -18.77 11.89
C ILE A 310 16.94 -19.73 13.07
N LYS A 311 17.90 -19.42 13.96
CA LYS A 311 18.19 -20.26 15.12
C LYS A 311 17.04 -20.34 16.13
N SER A 312 16.20 -19.31 16.24
CA SER A 312 15.02 -19.30 17.11
C SER A 312 13.86 -20.11 16.52
N LYS A 313 13.70 -20.11 15.20
CA LYS A 313 12.65 -20.88 14.48
C LYS A 313 12.94 -22.37 14.36
N TYR A 314 14.22 -22.79 14.35
CA TYR A 314 14.63 -24.20 14.21
C TYR A 314 15.11 -24.84 15.53
N ARG A 315 14.77 -24.26 16.68
CA ARG A 315 14.93 -24.85 18.01
C ARG A 315 13.62 -25.45 18.49
#